data_AF-U5Q268-F1
#
_entry.id   AF-U5Q268-F1
#
_cell.length_a   1.000
_cell.length_b   1.000
_cell.length_c   1.000
_cell.angle_alpha   90.00
_cell.angle_beta   90.00
_cell.angle_gamma   90.00
#
_symmetry.space_group_name_H-M   'P 1'
#
loop_
_entity.id
_entity.type
_entity.pdbx_description
1 polymer ?
#
loop_
_entity_poly.entity_id
_entity_poly.type
_entity_poly.pdbx_seq_one_letter_code
_entity_poly.pdbx_strand_id
1 'polypeptide(L)'
;SFVRVSMSKVVTTLVEAGVLVFAVMFLFMQNFRATLIPTLVVPVALLGTFGAMLAAGFSINVLTMFGMVLAIGILVDDAIVVVENVERLMVEEKLP
;
A
#
# COMPACT_ATOMS: atom_id res chain seq x y z
N SER A 1 16.45 28.09 4.04
CA SER A 1 15.49 27.84 5.12
C SER A 1 15.46 26.35 5.41
N PHE A 2 15.63 25.95 6.68
CA PHE A 2 15.62 24.55 7.13
C PHE A 2 14.36 23.78 6.66
N VAL A 3 13.23 24.47 6.54
CA VAL A 3 11.95 23.90 6.07
C VAL A 3 12.06 23.32 4.65
N ARG A 4 12.79 23.97 3.72
CA ARG A 4 12.93 23.49 2.34
C ARG A 4 13.83 22.25 2.24
N VAL A 5 14.87 22.18 3.06
CA VAL A 5 15.78 21.03 3.12
C VAL A 5 15.10 19.84 3.80
N SER A 6 14.36 20.07 4.89
CA SER A 6 13.56 19.03 5.55
C SER A 6 12.45 18.50 4.65
N MET A 7 11.76 19.37 3.90
CA MET A 7 10.76 18.92 2.93
C MET A 7 11.37 18.07 1.82
N SER A 8 12.51 18.47 1.25
CA SER A 8 13.20 17.67 0.25
C SER A 8 13.56 16.29 0.79
N LYS A 9 14.06 16.19 2.04
CA LYS A 9 14.40 14.91 2.67
C LYS A 9 13.18 14.02 2.90
N VAL A 10 12.07 14.57 3.41
CA VAL A 10 10.83 13.80 3.63
C VAL A 10 10.30 13.22 2.32
N VAL A 11 10.29 14.01 1.25
CA VAL A 11 9.88 13.53 -0.08
C VAL A 11 10.79 12.40 -0.57
N THR A 12 12.12 12.54 -0.43
CA THR A 12 13.04 11.46 -0.82
C THR A 12 12.78 10.19 -0.03
N THR A 13 12.60 10.26 1.29
CA THR A 13 12.32 9.08 2.12
C THR A 13 10.98 8.43 1.78
N LEU A 14 9.95 9.21 1.46
CA LEU A 14 8.66 8.68 0.99
C LEU A 14 8.80 7.95 -0.35
N VAL A 15 9.59 8.50 -1.26
CA VAL A 15 9.89 7.86 -2.55
C VAL A 15 10.68 6.58 -2.35
N GLU A 16 11.73 6.57 -1.52
CA GLU A 16 12.52 5.38 -1.20
C GLU A 16 11.65 4.27 -0.59
N ALA A 17 10.78 4.62 0.37
CA ALA A 17 9.84 3.68 0.96
C ALA A 17 8.84 3.13 -0.08
N GLY A 18 8.30 3.98 -0.94
CA GLY A 18 7.40 3.56 -2.02
C GLY A 18 8.08 2.62 -3.03
N VAL A 19 9.32 2.91 -3.39
CA VAL A 19 10.14 2.07 -4.28
C VAL A 19 10.44 0.71 -3.63
N LEU A 20 10.76 0.68 -2.34
CA LEU A 20 10.99 -0.57 -1.60
C LEU A 20 9.73 -1.44 -1.55
N VAL A 21 8.57 -0.85 -1.24
CA VAL A 21 7.29 -1.58 -1.25
C VAL A 21 6.99 -2.14 -2.64
N PHE A 22 7.16 -1.30 -3.68
CA PHE A 22 6.98 -1.75 -5.06
C PHE A 22 7.92 -2.90 -5.42
N ALA A 23 9.19 -2.83 -5.04
CA ALA A 23 10.19 -3.87 -5.34
C ALA A 23 9.84 -5.21 -4.68
N VAL A 24 9.40 -5.21 -3.42
CA VAL A 24 8.97 -6.43 -2.73
C VAL A 24 7.73 -7.02 -3.41
N MET A 25 6.71 -6.21 -3.69
CA MET A 25 5.49 -6.69 -4.37
C MET A 25 5.79 -7.20 -5.79
N PHE A 26 6.70 -6.54 -6.51
CA PHE A 26 7.12 -6.94 -7.86
C PHE A 26 7.83 -8.29 -7.85
N LEU A 27 8.68 -8.53 -6.84
CA LEU A 27 9.41 -9.79 -6.68
C LEU A 27 8.47 -10.97 -6.45
N PHE A 28 7.37 -10.77 -5.72
CA PHE A 28 6.36 -11.81 -5.50
C PHE A 28 5.49 -12.07 -6.73
N MET A 29 5.07 -11.01 -7.45
CA MET A 29 4.09 -11.16 -8.53
C MET A 29 4.68 -11.36 -9.94
N GLN A 30 5.94 -10.96 -10.18
CA GLN A 30 6.64 -11.02 -11.47
C GLN A 30 5.92 -10.37 -12.69
N ASN A 31 4.77 -9.70 -12.48
CA ASN A 31 3.94 -9.04 -13.48
C ASN A 31 3.65 -7.58 -13.11
N PHE A 32 4.12 -6.64 -13.93
CA PHE A 32 4.08 -5.20 -13.64
C PHE A 32 2.65 -4.64 -13.43
N ARG A 33 1.69 -5.08 -14.25
CA ARG A 33 0.28 -4.65 -14.15
C ARG A 33 -0.36 -5.13 -12.85
N ALA A 34 -0.01 -6.35 -12.45
CA ALA A 34 -0.52 -7.04 -11.29
C ALA A 34 0.00 -6.38 -9.99
N THR A 35 1.29 -6.01 -9.97
CA THR A 35 1.96 -5.36 -8.83
C THR A 35 1.44 -3.95 -8.51
N LEU A 36 0.98 -3.20 -9.52
CA LEU A 36 0.51 -1.82 -9.34
C LEU A 36 -0.74 -1.75 -8.45
N ILE A 37 -1.60 -2.77 -8.50
CA ILE A 37 -2.86 -2.83 -7.74
C ILE A 37 -2.56 -2.74 -6.23
N PRO A 38 -1.89 -3.71 -5.59
CA PRO A 38 -1.61 -3.65 -4.15
C PRO A 38 -0.75 -2.44 -3.76
N THR A 39 0.17 -1.98 -4.63
CA THR A 39 1.01 -0.80 -4.35
C THR A 39 0.18 0.47 -4.16
N LEU A 40 -0.95 0.61 -4.86
CA LEU A 40 -1.84 1.76 -4.74
C LEU A 40 -2.88 1.58 -3.63
N VAL A 41 -3.35 0.36 -3.38
CA VAL A 41 -4.40 0.11 -2.36
C VAL A 41 -3.88 0.45 -0.96
N VAL A 42 -2.66 0.08 -0.59
CA VAL A 42 -2.07 0.35 0.75
C VAL A 42 -2.09 1.84 1.12
N PRO A 43 -1.52 2.77 0.32
CA PRO A 43 -1.55 4.19 0.67
C PRO A 43 -2.96 4.77 0.66
N VAL A 44 -3.83 4.34 -0.25
CA VAL A 44 -5.23 4.81 -0.29
C VAL A 44 -6.00 4.39 0.96
N ALA A 45 -5.82 3.15 1.40
CA ALA A 45 -6.47 2.64 2.59
C ALA A 45 -6.00 3.35 3.86
N LEU A 46 -4.68 3.58 4.00
CA LEU A 46 -4.12 4.32 5.13
C LEU A 46 -4.63 5.76 5.19
N LEU A 47 -4.71 6.45 4.03
CA LEU A 47 -5.33 7.78 3.96
C LEU A 47 -6.80 7.75 4.40
N GLY A 48 -7.54 6.72 3.99
CA GLY A 48 -8.91 6.49 4.45
C GLY A 48 -9.01 6.25 5.96
N THR A 49 -8.12 5.44 6.53
CA THR A 49 -8.04 5.19 7.97
C THR A 49 -7.74 6.47 8.73
N PHE A 50 -6.77 7.27 8.30
CA PHE A 50 -6.49 8.56 8.93
C PHE A 50 -7.68 9.52 8.83
N GLY A 51 -8.36 9.59 7.68
CA GLY A 51 -9.58 10.39 7.52
C GLY A 51 -10.70 9.95 8.46
N ALA A 52 -10.94 8.65 8.57
CA ALA A 52 -11.95 8.09 9.47
C ALA A 52 -11.60 8.31 10.94
N MET A 53 -10.34 8.14 11.32
CA MET A 53 -9.85 8.41 12.68
C MET A 53 -10.01 9.88 13.05
N LEU A 54 -9.69 10.80 12.12
CA LEU A 54 -9.88 12.24 12.31
C LEU A 54 -11.35 12.59 12.50
N ALA A 55 -12.24 12.01 11.68
CA ALA A 55 -13.68 12.22 11.80
C ALA A 55 -14.26 11.66 13.11
N ALA A 56 -13.74 10.53 13.59
CA ALA A 56 -14.12 9.91 14.85
C ALA A 56 -13.46 10.56 16.10
N GLY A 57 -12.55 11.52 15.91
CA GLY A 57 -11.79 12.14 17.01
C GLY A 57 -10.78 11.21 17.68
N PHE A 58 -10.36 10.13 17.01
CA PHE A 58 -9.34 9.23 17.53
C PHE A 58 -7.92 9.78 17.32
N SER A 59 -7.06 9.52 18.29
CA SER A 59 -5.65 9.90 18.25
C SER A 59 -4.78 8.75 17.74
N ILE A 60 -3.65 9.10 17.12
CA ILE A 60 -2.61 8.12 16.78
C ILE A 60 -1.82 7.80 18.04
N ASN A 61 -2.03 6.60 18.57
CA ASN A 61 -1.33 6.02 19.70
C ASN A 61 -0.82 4.61 19.37
N VAL A 62 -0.09 4.00 20.31
CA VAL A 62 0.52 2.66 20.12
C VAL A 62 -0.51 1.59 19.74
N LEU A 63 -1.71 1.61 20.34
CA LEU A 63 -2.76 0.66 20.02
C LEU A 63 -3.28 0.83 18.59
N THR A 64 -3.52 2.08 18.18
CA THR A 64 -3.96 2.36 16.80
C THR A 64 -2.87 2.08 15.77
N MET A 65 -1.59 2.33 16.10
CA MET A 65 -0.45 2.01 15.25
C MET A 65 -0.31 0.49 15.06
N PHE A 66 -0.50 -0.27 16.14
CA PHE A 66 -0.53 -1.73 16.08
C PHE A 66 -1.67 -2.23 15.19
N GLY A 67 -2.87 -1.69 15.37
CA GLY A 67 -4.02 -1.99 14.52
C GLY A 67 -3.78 -1.67 13.04
N MET A 68 -3.15 -0.52 12.74
CA MET A 68 -2.79 -0.14 11.37
C MET A 68 -1.79 -1.11 10.74
N VAL A 69 -0.76 -1.55 11.48
CA VAL A 69 0.22 -2.54 10.97
C VAL A 69 -0.46 -3.87 10.64
N LEU A 70 -1.35 -4.36 11.52
CA LEU A 70 -2.13 -5.58 11.24
C LEU A 70 -3.06 -5.40 10.04
N ALA A 71 -3.72 -4.25 9.94
CA ALA A 71 -4.63 -3.95 8.84
C ALA A 71 -3.91 -3.91 7.49
N ILE A 72 -2.67 -3.39 7.43
CA ILE A 72 -1.86 -3.42 6.21
C ILE A 72 -1.63 -4.86 5.75
N GLY A 73 -1.30 -5.78 6.67
CA GLY A 73 -1.09 -7.19 6.33
C GLY A 73 -2.35 -7.83 5.70
N ILE A 74 -3.49 -7.67 6.36
CA ILE A 74 -4.78 -8.19 5.89
C ILE A 74 -5.14 -7.60 4.51
N LEU A 75 -4.91 -6.30 4.33
CA LEU A 75 -5.27 -5.59 3.11
C LEU A 75 -4.37 -5.94 1.92
N VAL A 76 -3.08 -6.19 2.18
CA VAL A 76 -2.15 -6.68 1.16
C VAL A 76 -2.52 -8.10 0.75
N ASP A 77 -2.86 -8.97 1.69
CA ASP A 77 -3.29 -10.34 1.40
C ASP A 77 -4.54 -10.36 0.51
N ASP A 78 -5.56 -9.57 0.83
CA ASP A 78 -6.79 -9.44 0.00
C ASP A 78 -6.47 -8.96 -1.41
N ALA A 79 -5.64 -7.91 -1.53
CA ALA A 79 -5.24 -7.38 -2.82
C ALA A 79 -4.48 -8.43 -3.66
N ILE A 80 -3.58 -9.20 -3.05
CA ILE A 80 -2.84 -10.27 -3.74
C ILE A 80 -3.81 -11.36 -4.22
N VAL A 81 -4.73 -11.83 -3.39
CA VAL A 81 -5.69 -12.89 -3.75
C VAL A 81 -6.58 -12.47 -4.92
N VAL A 82 -7.04 -11.21 -4.94
CA VAL A 82 -7.83 -10.68 -6.06
C VAL A 82 -7.02 -10.69 -7.34
N VAL A 83 -5.77 -10.21 -7.31
CA VAL A 83 -4.93 -10.15 -8.51
C VAL A 83 -4.57 -11.55 -8.99
N GLU A 84 -4.22 -12.48 -8.10
CA GLU A 84 -3.96 -13.88 -8.44
C GLU A 84 -5.18 -14.53 -9.08
N ASN A 85 -6.37 -14.30 -8.53
CA ASN A 85 -7.61 -14.84 -9.11
C ASN A 85 -7.91 -14.24 -10.49
N VAL A 86 -7.67 -12.94 -10.69
CA VAL A 86 -7.81 -12.31 -12.01
C VAL A 86 -6.82 -12.91 -13.01
N GLU A 87 -5.56 -13.07 -12.62
CA GLU A 87 -4.54 -13.64 -13.49
C GLU A 87 -4.84 -15.11 -13.84
N ARG A 88 -5.30 -15.88 -12.86
CA ARG A 88 -5.79 -17.25 -13.04
C ARG A 88 -6.95 -17.31 -14.04
N LEU A 89 -7.94 -16.43 -13.90
CA LEU A 89 -9.09 -16.35 -14.82
C LEU A 89 -8.65 -15.99 -16.24
N MET A 90 -7.74 -15.03 -16.40
CA MET A 90 -7.23 -14.61 -17.72
C MET A 90 -6.54 -15.77 -18.43
N VAL A 91 -5.78 -16.59 -17.69
CA VAL A 91 -5.11 -17.78 -18.23
C VAL A 91 -6.10 -18.89 -18.58
N GLU A 92 -7.10 -19.16 -17.73
CA GLU A 92 -8.12 -20.20 -17.97
C GLU A 92 -9.04 -19.86 -19.15
N GLU A 93 -9.53 -18.62 -19.23
CA GLU A 93 -10.47 -18.19 -20.28
C GLU A 93 -9.80 -17.74 -21.58
N LYS A 94 -8.46 -17.73 -21.64
CA LYS A 94 -7.66 -17.22 -22.78
C LYS A 94 -8.03 -15.78 -23.18
N LEU A 95 -8.35 -14.95 -22.20
CA LEU A 95 -8.62 -13.54 -22.41
C LEU A 95 -7.28 -12.79 -22.57
N PRO A 96 -7.20 -11.76 -23.44
CA PRO A 96 -5.97 -10.99 -23.68
C PRO A 96 -5.54 -10.13 -22.48
#